data_AF-A0A661QFU1-F1
#
_entry.id   AF-A0A661QFU1-F1
#
_cell.length_a   1.000
_cell.length_b   1.000
_cell.length_c   1.000
_cell.angle_alpha   90.00
_cell.angle_beta   90.00
_cell.angle_gamma   90.00
#
_symmetry.space_group_name_H-M   'P 1'
#
loop_
_entity.id
_entity.type
_entity.pdbx_description
1 polymer ?
#
loop_
_entity_poly.entity_id
_entity_poly.type
_entity_poly.pdbx_seq_one_letter_code
_entity_poly.pdbx_strand_id
1 'polypeptide(L)'
;LDKEGRILTKDWTKYTQAHVVYQPKNMTPKELLEGTKKVIKGFYSFEEMMKRMYGSLKIHKFAPYAFSLPGINVAMWRYYKKEFFTGDDSERLPPYN
;
A
#
# COMPACT_ATOMS: atom_id res chain seq x y z
N LEU A 1 -17.24 4.21 13.44
CA LEU A 1 -16.51 5.37 12.88
C LEU A 1 -17.38 6.60 12.72
N ASP A 2 -18.43 6.59 11.89
CA ASP A 2 -19.28 7.80 11.69
C ASP A 2 -19.98 8.23 13.00
N LYS A 3 -20.60 7.28 13.72
CA LYS A 3 -21.16 7.50 15.07
C LYS A 3 -20.12 7.95 16.12
N GLU A 4 -18.83 7.71 15.86
CA GLU A 4 -17.73 8.08 16.76
C GLU A 4 -17.05 9.39 16.33
N GLY A 5 -17.52 10.04 15.26
CA GLY A 5 -16.91 11.26 14.72
C GLY A 5 -15.51 11.06 14.11
N ARG A 6 -15.13 9.83 13.78
CA ARG A 6 -13.78 9.49 13.30
C ARG A 6 -13.64 9.41 11.78
N ILE A 7 -14.70 9.69 11.02
CA ILE A 7 -14.65 9.84 9.56
C ILE A 7 -14.28 11.28 9.22
N LEU A 8 -13.22 11.47 8.44
CA LEU A 8 -12.65 12.79 8.14
C LEU A 8 -13.23 13.41 6.86
N THR A 9 -13.80 12.59 5.97
CA THR A 9 -14.49 13.05 4.75
C THR A 9 -15.55 12.05 4.27
N LYS A 10 -16.61 12.57 3.63
CA LYS A 10 -17.63 11.79 2.91
C LYS A 10 -17.48 11.87 1.39
N ASP A 11 -16.41 12.50 0.91
CA ASP A 11 -16.05 12.49 -0.50
C ASP A 11 -15.55 11.10 -0.90
N TRP A 12 -16.40 10.37 -1.64
CA TRP A 12 -16.12 9.01 -2.09
C TRP A 12 -14.94 8.91 -3.06
N THR A 13 -14.57 10.01 -3.73
CA THR A 13 -13.39 10.02 -4.64
C THR A 13 -12.09 9.79 -3.89
N LYS A 14 -12.07 10.10 -2.59
CA LYS A 14 -10.92 9.90 -1.68
C LYS A 14 -10.89 8.50 -1.05
N TYR A 15 -11.85 7.61 -1.32
CA TYR A 15 -11.85 6.25 -0.73
C TYR A 15 -10.95 5.28 -1.53
N THR A 16 -9.66 5.62 -1.62
CA THR A 16 -8.62 4.74 -2.18
C THR A 16 -7.75 4.16 -1.06
N GLN A 17 -6.81 3.28 -1.39
CA GLN A 17 -5.88 2.75 -0.38
C GLN A 17 -4.92 3.82 0.19
N ALA A 18 -4.62 4.87 -0.57
CA ALA A 18 -3.57 5.82 -0.21
C ALA A 18 -4.07 7.08 0.51
N HIS A 19 -5.38 7.34 0.48
CA HIS A 19 -5.97 8.50 1.13
C HIS A 19 -6.47 8.14 2.53
N VAL A 20 -6.18 9.01 3.50
CA VAL A 20 -6.59 8.82 4.88
C VAL A 20 -7.94 9.49 5.14
N VAL A 21 -9.01 8.71 5.02
CA VAL A 21 -10.39 9.19 5.19
C VAL A 21 -10.94 9.05 6.62
N TYR A 22 -10.14 8.53 7.56
CA TYR A 22 -10.57 8.31 8.95
C TYR A 22 -9.41 8.44 9.94
N GLN A 23 -9.74 8.73 11.20
CA GLN A 23 -8.78 8.78 12.31
C GLN A 23 -8.85 7.50 13.17
N PRO A 24 -7.77 6.71 13.25
CA PRO A 24 -7.70 5.59 14.20
C PRO A 24 -7.68 6.08 15.66
N LYS A 25 -7.95 5.18 16.61
CA LYS A 25 -8.03 5.57 18.05
C LYS A 25 -6.68 5.95 18.66
N ASN A 26 -5.59 5.33 18.19
CA ASN A 26 -4.28 5.36 18.85
C ASN A 26 -3.17 5.95 17.96
N MET A 27 -3.53 6.56 16.82
CA MET A 27 -2.58 7.23 15.95
C MET A 27 -3.28 8.33 15.15
N THR A 28 -2.50 9.33 14.75
CA THR A 28 -2.93 10.41 13.88
C THR A 28 -3.08 9.94 12.42
N PRO A 29 -3.83 10.66 11.58
CA PRO A 29 -3.91 10.38 10.15
C PRO A 29 -2.53 10.32 9.46
N LYS A 30 -1.61 11.20 9.89
CA LYS A 30 -0.23 11.24 9.38
C LYS A 30 0.54 9.97 9.75
N GLU A 31 0.49 9.56 11.02
CA GLU A 31 1.13 8.31 11.47
C GLU A 31 0.55 7.08 10.76
N LEU A 32 -0.75 7.08 10.46
CA LEU A 32 -1.37 6.02 9.66
C LEU A 32 -0.78 5.96 8.25
N LEU A 33 -0.66 7.09 7.56
CA LEU A 33 -0.07 7.15 6.22
C LEU A 33 1.40 6.73 6.24
N GLU A 34 2.20 7.27 7.16
CA GLU A 34 3.62 6.95 7.30
C GLU A 34 3.85 5.47 7.66
N GLY A 35 3.03 4.93 8.58
CA GLY A 35 3.05 3.52 8.94
C GLY A 35 2.71 2.62 7.75
N THR A 36 1.70 3.01 6.95
CA THR A 36 1.33 2.29 5.73
C THR A 36 2.46 2.29 4.72
N LYS A 37 3.09 3.46 4.46
CA LYS A 37 4.29 3.57 3.61
C LYS A 37 5.43 2.70 4.11
N LYS A 38 5.68 2.67 5.42
CA LYS A 38 6.74 1.84 6.03
C LYS A 38 6.51 0.36 5.75
N VAL A 39 5.29 -0.14 5.93
CA VAL A 39 4.93 -1.54 5.64
C VAL A 39 5.12 -1.84 4.15
N ILE A 40 4.62 -0.99 3.26
CA ILE A 40 4.74 -1.16 1.80
C ILE A 40 6.22 -1.18 1.38
N LYS A 41 7.04 -0.26 1.91
CA LYS A 41 8.48 -0.18 1.61
C LYS A 41 9.22 -1.45 2.04
N GLY A 42 8.87 -2.01 3.20
CA GLY A 42 9.45 -3.27 3.67
C GLY A 42 9.02 -4.46 2.82
N PHE A 43 7.70 -4.61 2.61
CA PHE A 43 7.13 -5.74 1.89
C PHE A 43 7.58 -5.79 0.41
N TYR A 44 7.61 -4.64 -0.27
CA TYR A 44 8.09 -4.53 -1.64
C TYR A 44 9.54 -4.03 -1.74
N SER A 45 10.36 -4.28 -0.72
CA SER A 45 11.81 -4.13 -0.86
C SER A 45 12.34 -5.16 -1.87
N PHE A 46 13.46 -4.81 -2.52
CA PHE A 46 14.07 -5.67 -3.54
C PHE A 46 14.42 -7.06 -2.99
N GLU A 47 15.02 -7.11 -1.79
CA GLU A 47 15.43 -8.35 -1.14
C GLU A 47 14.24 -9.26 -0.84
N GLU A 48 13.18 -8.74 -0.22
CA GLU A 48 11.98 -9.52 0.12
C GLU A 48 11.24 -10.01 -1.13
N MET A 49 11.19 -9.19 -2.18
CA MET A 49 10.61 -9.59 -3.46
C MET A 49 11.39 -10.75 -4.10
N MET A 50 12.72 -10.68 -4.10
CA MET A 50 13.57 -11.74 -4.64
C MET A 50 13.45 -13.04 -3.83
N LYS A 51 13.38 -12.95 -2.49
CA LYS A 51 13.10 -14.11 -1.62
C LYS A 51 11.79 -14.80 -2.02
N ARG A 52 10.71 -14.04 -2.21
CA ARG A 52 9.40 -14.58 -2.63
C ARG A 52 9.44 -15.20 -4.03
N MET A 53 10.07 -14.52 -4.99
CA MET A 53 10.21 -15.01 -6.36
C MET A 53 10.98 -16.33 -6.41
N TYR A 54 12.09 -16.42 -5.68
CA TYR A 54 12.90 -17.63 -5.61
C TYR A 54 12.17 -18.79 -4.91
N GLY A 55 11.46 -18.51 -3.80
CA GLY A 55 10.62 -19.50 -3.12
C GLY A 55 9.52 -20.06 -4.03
N SER A 56 8.85 -19.18 -4.79
CA SER A 56 7.83 -19.56 -5.77
C SER A 56 8.38 -20.50 -6.85
N LEU A 57 9.53 -20.16 -7.45
CA LEU A 57 10.17 -20.97 -8.48
C LEU A 57 10.54 -22.37 -7.98
N LYS A 58 11.00 -22.49 -6.72
CA LYS A 58 11.31 -23.78 -6.09
C LYS A 58 10.09 -24.67 -5.92
N ILE A 59 8.98 -24.12 -5.46
CA ILE A 59 7.75 -24.87 -5.17
C ILE A 59 7.11 -25.35 -6.49
N HIS A 60 7.14 -24.50 -7.52
CA HIS A 60 6.34 -24.69 -8.72
C HIS A 60 7.07 -25.40 -9.88
N LYS A 61 8.33 -25.83 -9.70
CA LYS A 61 9.11 -26.64 -10.67
C LYS A 61 8.97 -26.18 -12.13
N PHE A 62 9.01 -24.87 -12.39
CA PHE A 62 8.87 -24.26 -13.73
C PHE A 62 7.54 -24.51 -14.48
N ALA A 63 6.46 -24.83 -13.78
CA ALA A 63 5.14 -24.77 -14.39
C ALA A 63 4.78 -23.34 -14.83
N PRO A 64 3.86 -23.13 -15.80
CA PRO A 64 3.57 -21.81 -16.36
C PRO A 64 3.19 -20.73 -15.32
N TYR A 65 2.53 -21.13 -14.23
CA TYR A 65 2.17 -20.25 -13.12
C TYR A 65 3.37 -19.82 -12.25
N ALA A 66 4.52 -20.47 -12.36
CA ALA A 66 5.73 -20.09 -11.64
C ALA A 66 6.22 -18.68 -12.04
N PHE A 67 5.89 -18.21 -13.25
CA PHE A 67 6.22 -16.87 -13.75
C PHE A 67 5.14 -15.82 -13.47
N SER A 68 3.90 -16.21 -13.21
CA SER A 68 2.82 -15.25 -12.91
C SER A 68 3.03 -14.57 -11.56
N LEU A 69 3.52 -15.30 -10.55
CA LEU A 69 3.77 -14.75 -9.21
C LEU A 69 4.89 -13.67 -9.19
N PRO A 70 6.05 -13.87 -9.83
CA PRO A 70 7.01 -12.80 -10.08
C PRO A 70 6.42 -11.60 -10.82
N GLY A 71 5.66 -11.84 -11.90
CA GLY A 71 5.03 -10.78 -12.68
C GLY A 71 4.08 -9.93 -11.82
N ILE A 72 3.25 -10.59 -11.00
CA ILE A 72 2.35 -9.92 -10.04
C ILE A 72 3.14 -9.12 -9.01
N ASN A 73 4.22 -9.67 -8.44
CA ASN A 73 5.02 -8.94 -7.44
C ASN A 73 5.64 -7.66 -8.03
N VAL A 74 6.17 -7.71 -9.26
CA VAL A 74 6.72 -6.54 -9.94
C VAL A 74 5.63 -5.53 -10.29
N ALA A 75 4.48 -5.98 -10.79
CA ALA A 75 3.33 -5.12 -11.08
C ALA A 75 2.85 -4.39 -9.81
N MET A 76 2.72 -5.12 -8.71
CA MET A 76 2.30 -4.56 -7.42
C MET A 76 3.34 -3.60 -6.85
N TRP A 77 4.65 -3.90 -6.94
CA TRP A 77 5.70 -2.95 -6.54
C TRP A 77 5.58 -1.63 -7.32
N ARG A 78 5.38 -1.70 -8.65
CA ARG A 78 5.18 -0.51 -9.49
C ARG A 78 3.93 0.26 -9.09
N TYR A 79 2.82 -0.43 -8.87
CA TYR A 79 1.56 0.15 -8.43
C TYR A 79 1.75 0.91 -7.12
N TYR A 80 2.29 0.26 -6.08
CA TYR A 80 2.48 0.88 -4.77
C TYR A 80 3.51 2.01 -4.79
N LYS A 81 4.56 1.90 -5.60
CA LYS A 81 5.51 3.01 -5.81
C LYS A 81 4.83 4.24 -6.37
N LYS A 82 3.96 4.06 -7.38
CA LYS A 82 3.18 5.14 -7.97
C LYS A 82 2.19 5.72 -6.96
N GLU A 83 1.43 4.86 -6.31
CA GLU A 83 0.27 5.26 -5.50
C GLU A 83 0.67 5.91 -4.16
N PHE A 84 1.75 5.44 -3.50
CA PHE A 84 2.12 5.90 -2.16
C PHE A 84 3.39 6.76 -2.11
N PHE A 85 4.25 6.72 -3.13
CA PHE A 85 5.55 7.40 -3.10
C PHE A 85 5.74 8.42 -4.23
N THR A 86 4.73 8.62 -5.08
CA THR A 86 4.76 9.63 -6.15
C THR A 86 3.71 10.70 -5.85
N GLY A 87 4.03 11.97 -6.08
CA GLY A 87 3.15 13.11 -5.77
C GLY A 87 3.29 13.59 -4.33
N ASP A 88 2.40 14.50 -3.92
CA ASP A 88 2.44 15.13 -2.59
C ASP A 88 1.56 14.36 -1.59
N ASP A 89 2.04 14.21 -0.35
CA ASP A 89 1.30 13.58 0.73
C ASP A 89 0.14 14.43 1.23
N SER A 90 0.16 15.75 0.96
CA SER A 90 -0.94 16.64 1.31
C SER A 90 -2.24 16.33 0.57
N GLU A 91 -2.18 15.72 -0.62
CA GLU A 91 -3.37 15.25 -1.35
C GLU A 91 -4.06 14.06 -0.66
N ARG A 92 -3.30 13.34 0.19
CA ARG A 92 -3.67 12.08 0.86
C ARG A 92 -4.05 12.25 2.32
N LEU A 93 -3.71 13.41 2.92
CA LEU A 93 -4.00 13.74 4.31
C LEU A 93 -5.02 14.87 4.40
N PRO A 94 -5.94 14.84 5.38
CA PRO A 94 -6.80 15.97 5.66
C PRO A 94 -6.07 17.06 6.47
N PRO A 95 -6.41 18.36 6.27
CA PRO A 95 -7.28 18.87 5.22
C PRO A 95 -6.62 18.69 3.84
N TYR A 96 -7.37 18.15 2.89
CA TYR A 96 -6.84 17.84 1.56
C TYR A 96 -6.56 19.15 0.83
N ASN A 97 -5.33 19.30 0.32
CA ASN A 97 -4.96 20.38 -0.60
C ASN A 97 -5.42 20.09 -2.03
#